data_AF-A0A8T5PJ00-F1
#
_entry.id   AF-A0A8T5PJ00-F1
#
_cell.length_a   1.000
_cell.length_b   1.000
_cell.length_c   1.000
_cell.angle_alpha   90.00
_cell.angle_beta   90.00
_cell.angle_gamma   90.00
#
_symmetry.space_group_name_H-M   'P 1'
#
loop_
_entity.id
_entity.type
_entity.pdbx_description
1 polymer ?
#
loop_
_entity_poly.entity_id
_entity_poly.type
_entity_poly.pdbx_seq_one_letter_code
_entity_poly.pdbx_strand_id
1 'polypeptide(L)'
;MKNNDKIENRDIEIKLKSEIEKWKNKIEEELNNLNKENQKENKKEILKDIRAYIEDSKYFYNKGDLIRAFEAIIWAWALFEISFKRSYSA
;
A
#
# COMPACT_ATOMS: atom_id res chain seq x y z
N MET A 1 -5.10 -0.31 33.36
CA MET A 1 -4.10 -0.59 32.31
C MET A 1 -2.71 -0.40 32.91
N LYS A 2 -1.81 -1.36 32.77
CA LYS A 2 -0.45 -1.25 33.32
C LYS A 2 0.37 -0.32 32.41
N ASN A 3 1.34 0.41 32.95
CA ASN A 3 2.16 1.35 32.16
C ASN A 3 2.91 0.67 31.00
N ASN A 4 3.20 -0.63 31.11
CA ASN A 4 3.80 -1.42 30.02
C ASN A 4 2.88 -1.51 28.78
N ASP A 5 1.57 -1.74 28.97
CA ASP A 5 0.62 -1.91 27.86
C ASP A 5 0.55 -0.65 26.98
N LYS A 6 0.73 0.54 27.58
CA LYS A 6 0.72 1.82 26.85
C LYS A 6 2.00 2.03 26.03
N ILE A 7 3.15 1.55 26.52
CA ILE A 7 4.44 1.66 25.83
C ILE A 7 4.43 0.73 24.61
N GLU A 8 4.01 -0.52 24.79
CA GLU A 8 3.95 -1.51 23.71
C GLU A 8 3.01 -1.08 22.57
N ASN A 9 1.83 -0.55 22.91
CA ASN A 9 0.89 -0.02 21.89
C ASN A 9 1.48 1.15 21.10
N ARG A 10 2.27 2.02 21.74
CA ARG A 10 2.93 3.14 21.07
C ARG A 10 4.01 2.65 20.10
N ASP A 11 4.75 1.61 20.47
CA ASP A 11 5.75 1.01 19.59
C ASP A 11 5.11 0.35 18.36
N ILE A 12 3.95 -0.29 18.53
CA ILE A 12 3.16 -0.85 17.42
C ILE A 12 2.66 0.25 16.50
N GLU A 13 2.12 1.35 17.04
CA GLU A 13 1.67 2.49 16.25
C GLU A 13 2.81 3.09 15.41
N ILE A 14 4.00 3.28 15.99
CA ILE A 14 5.18 3.78 15.28
C ILE A 14 5.59 2.83 14.15
N LYS A 15 5.60 1.52 14.43
CA LYS A 15 5.92 0.49 13.41
C LYS A 15 4.92 0.49 12.26
N LEU A 16 3.61 0.57 12.56
CA LEU A 16 2.57 0.62 11.52
C LEU A 16 2.71 1.86 10.66
N LYS A 17 2.89 3.05 11.26
CA LYS A 17 3.12 4.29 10.51
C LYS A 17 4.33 4.19 9.58
N SER A 18 5.44 3.64 10.09
CA SER A 18 6.66 3.43 9.30
C SER A 18 6.43 2.47 8.12
N GLU A 19 5.78 1.33 8.35
CA GLU A 19 5.52 0.37 7.28
C GLU A 19 4.52 0.91 6.24
N ILE A 20 3.47 1.63 6.66
CA ILE A 20 2.53 2.28 5.72
C ILE A 20 3.28 3.23 4.79
N GLU A 21 4.11 4.11 5.34
CA GLU A 21 4.85 5.09 4.54
C GLU A 21 5.87 4.43 3.62
N LYS A 22 6.58 3.40 4.09
CA LYS A 22 7.50 2.59 3.28
C LYS A 22 6.79 1.96 2.08
N TRP A 23 5.65 1.30 2.30
CA TRP A 23 4.92 0.63 1.21
C TRP A 23 4.26 1.62 0.25
N LYS A 24 3.76 2.74 0.76
CA LYS A 24 3.25 3.86 -0.05
C LYS A 24 4.33 4.43 -0.97
N ASN A 25 5.50 4.76 -0.43
CA ASN A 25 6.59 5.31 -1.24
C ASN A 25 7.06 4.31 -2.30
N LYS A 26 7.14 3.03 -1.94
CA LYS A 26 7.53 1.96 -2.88
C LYS A 26 6.55 1.81 -4.04
N ILE A 27 5.23 1.80 -3.77
CA ILE A 27 4.24 1.67 -4.84
C ILE A 27 4.16 2.92 -5.71
N GLU A 28 4.30 4.12 -5.12
CA GLU A 28 4.32 5.37 -5.89
C GLU A 28 5.53 5.43 -6.84
N GLU A 29 6.71 5.01 -6.39
CA GLU A 29 7.91 4.90 -7.23
C GLU A 29 7.71 3.91 -8.40
N GLU A 30 7.20 2.72 -8.11
CA GLU A 30 6.98 1.68 -9.11
C GLU A 30 5.89 2.07 -10.12
N LEU A 31 4.83 2.75 -9.69
CA LEU A 31 3.80 3.30 -10.57
C LEU A 31 4.36 4.38 -11.50
N ASN A 32 5.29 5.21 -11.03
CA ASN A 32 5.98 6.22 -11.86
C ASN A 32 6.89 5.57 -12.91
N ASN A 33 7.46 4.40 -12.61
CA ASN A 33 8.34 3.65 -13.51
C ASN A 33 7.58 2.80 -14.55
N LEU A 34 6.25 2.76 -14.52
CA LEU A 34 5.46 2.01 -15.50
C LEU A 34 5.59 2.62 -16.91
N ASN A 35 6.19 1.85 -17.81
CA ASN A 35 6.32 2.12 -19.23
C ASN A 35 5.02 1.88 -20.03
N LYS A 36 4.93 2.41 -21.26
CA LYS A 36 3.72 2.40 -22.11
C LYS A 36 3.16 1.00 -22.40
N GLU A 37 4.01 -0.03 -22.46
CA GLU A 37 3.58 -1.43 -22.64
C GLU A 37 2.75 -1.96 -21.47
N ASN A 38 2.89 -1.37 -20.28
CA ASN A 38 2.10 -1.69 -19.09
C ASN A 38 0.71 -1.05 -19.08
N GLN A 39 0.38 -0.22 -20.07
CA GLN A 39 -0.92 0.46 -20.20
C GLN A 39 -1.86 -0.18 -21.24
N LYS A 40 -1.70 -1.49 -21.51
CA LYS A 40 -2.69 -2.26 -22.26
C LYS A 40 -4.06 -2.15 -21.57
N GLU A 41 -5.15 -2.20 -22.35
CA GLU A 41 -6.51 -1.97 -21.85
C GLU A 41 -6.90 -2.87 -20.68
N ASN A 42 -6.42 -4.11 -20.65
CA ASN A 42 -6.65 -5.06 -19.55
C ASN A 42 -5.97 -4.67 -18.23
N LYS A 43 -5.01 -3.73 -18.24
CA LYS A 43 -4.30 -3.26 -17.04
C LYS A 43 -4.85 -1.93 -16.50
N LYS A 44 -5.74 -1.24 -17.24
CA LYS A 44 -6.31 0.06 -16.83
C LYS A 44 -7.21 -0.06 -15.60
N GLU A 45 -8.09 -1.06 -15.55
CA GLU A 45 -8.97 -1.29 -14.39
C GLU A 45 -8.14 -1.67 -13.15
N ILE A 46 -7.12 -2.51 -13.32
CA ILE A 46 -6.21 -2.87 -12.22
C ILE A 46 -5.48 -1.63 -11.68
N LEU A 47 -5.00 -0.73 -12.55
CA LEU A 47 -4.38 0.53 -12.09
C LEU A 47 -5.36 1.40 -11.31
N LYS A 48 -6.63 1.42 -11.70
CA LYS A 48 -7.68 2.14 -10.98
C LYS A 48 -7.91 1.53 -9.59
N ASP A 49 -7.97 0.21 -9.49
CA ASP A 49 -8.12 -0.49 -8.22
C ASP A 49 -6.91 -0.26 -7.30
N ILE A 50 -5.68 -0.35 -7.83
CA ILE A 50 -4.45 -0.03 -7.08
C ILE A 50 -4.53 1.39 -6.50
N ARG A 51 -4.92 2.37 -7.32
CA ARG A 51 -5.06 3.77 -6.88
C ARG A 51 -6.15 3.93 -5.83
N ALA A 52 -7.27 3.23 -5.96
CA ALA A 52 -8.34 3.26 -4.96
C ALA A 52 -7.83 2.78 -3.60
N TYR A 53 -7.09 1.67 -3.55
CA TYR A 53 -6.50 1.17 -2.30
C TYR A 53 -5.42 2.11 -1.71
N ILE A 54 -4.65 2.80 -2.55
CA ILE A 54 -3.72 3.85 -2.07
C ILE A 54 -4.49 4.99 -1.40
N GLU A 55 -5.59 5.46 -2.01
CA GLU A 55 -6.41 6.52 -1.43
C GLU A 55 -7.15 6.06 -0.17
N ASP A 56 -7.64 4.82 -0.11
CA ASP A 56 -8.21 4.23 1.10
C ASP A 56 -7.17 4.18 2.23
N SER A 57 -5.93 3.77 1.92
CA SER A 57 -4.83 3.80 2.90
C SER A 57 -4.61 5.21 3.45
N LYS A 58 -4.59 6.23 2.59
CA LYS A 58 -4.43 7.64 3.01
C LYS A 58 -5.62 8.08 3.88
N TYR A 59 -6.83 7.72 3.49
CA TYR A 59 -8.05 8.03 4.25
C TYR A 59 -7.99 7.45 5.67
N PHE A 60 -7.73 6.15 5.79
CA PHE A 60 -7.66 5.48 7.10
C PHE A 60 -6.49 6.00 7.95
N TYR A 61 -5.34 6.27 7.34
CA TYR A 61 -4.18 6.85 8.03
C TYR A 61 -4.54 8.20 8.66
N ASN A 62 -5.18 9.08 7.90
CA ASN A 62 -5.59 10.41 8.36
C ASN A 62 -6.67 10.35 9.46
N LYS A 63 -7.43 9.25 9.54
CA LYS A 63 -8.39 8.98 10.62
C LYS A 63 -7.77 8.32 11.85
N GLY A 64 -6.48 7.95 11.80
CA GLY A 64 -5.80 7.20 12.85
C GLY A 64 -6.13 5.70 12.88
N ASP A 65 -6.83 5.18 11.87
CA ASP A 65 -7.13 3.75 11.73
C ASP A 65 -5.96 3.04 11.03
N LEU A 66 -4.86 2.87 11.78
CA LEU A 66 -3.58 2.40 11.23
C LEU A 66 -3.63 0.95 10.74
N ILE A 67 -4.51 0.12 11.29
CA ILE A 67 -4.66 -1.27 10.85
C ILE A 67 -5.25 -1.30 9.45
N ARG A 68 -6.37 -0.59 9.22
CA ARG A 68 -6.98 -0.51 7.88
C ARG A 68 -6.13 0.24 6.88
N ALA A 69 -5.39 1.26 7.34
CA ALA A 69 -4.41 1.94 6.49
C ALA A 69 -3.33 0.97 6.00
N PHE A 70 -2.77 0.18 6.91
CA PHE A 70 -1.77 -0.84 6.57
C PHE A 70 -2.35 -1.94 5.66
N GLU A 71 -3.56 -2.43 5.95
CA GLU A 71 -4.24 -3.41 5.10
C GLU A 71 -4.42 -2.89 3.67
N ALA A 72 -4.97 -1.68 3.51
CA ALA A 72 -5.24 -1.11 2.20
C ALA A 72 -3.96 -0.93 1.36
N ILE A 73 -2.85 -0.46 1.95
CA ILE A 73 -1.61 -0.29 1.19
C ILE A 73 -0.97 -1.63 0.78
N ILE A 74 -1.11 -2.67 1.62
CA ILE A 74 -0.65 -4.02 1.27
C ILE A 74 -1.50 -4.60 0.14
N TRP A 75 -2.81 -4.37 0.13
CA TRP A 75 -3.68 -4.75 -1.00
C TRP A 75 -3.28 -4.06 -2.30
N ALA A 76 -3.01 -2.75 -2.25
CA ALA A 76 -2.51 -2.02 -3.41
C ALA A 76 -1.20 -2.64 -3.94
N TRP A 77 -0.26 -2.93 -3.05
CA TRP A 77 1.03 -3.53 -3.41
C TRP A 77 0.89 -4.94 -3.98
N ALA A 78 0.04 -5.79 -3.40
CA ALA A 78 -0.20 -7.14 -3.89
C ALA A 78 -0.78 -7.14 -5.31
N LEU A 79 -1.76 -6.27 -5.58
CA LEU A 79 -2.33 -6.10 -6.93
C LEU A 79 -1.27 -5.64 -7.92
N PHE A 80 -0.41 -4.70 -7.52
CA PHE A 80 0.69 -4.23 -8.36
C PHE A 80 1.65 -5.38 -8.74
N GLU A 81 2.14 -6.13 -7.74
CA GLU A 81 3.10 -7.22 -7.94
C GLU A 81 2.54 -8.31 -8.87
N ILE A 82 1.29 -8.73 -8.64
CA ILE A 82 0.65 -9.80 -9.41
C ILE A 82 0.40 -9.37 -10.86
N SER A 83 0.06 -8.09 -11.09
CA SER A 83 -0.44 -7.63 -12.39
C SER A 83 0.63 -7.00 -13.29
N PHE A 84 1.69 -6.46 -12.68
CA PHE A 84 2.73 -5.72 -13.40
C PHE A 84 4.10 -6.38 -13.29
N LYS A 85 4.49 -6.82 -12.08
CA LYS A 85 5.84 -7.32 -11.85
C LYS A 85 6.02 -8.79 -12.20
N ARG A 86 4.99 -9.62 -12.00
CA ARG A 86 4.94 -11.01 -12.48
C ARG A 86 4.60 -11.12 -13.97
N SER A 87 5.34 -10.38 -14.80
CA SER A 87 5.51 -10.80 -16.19
C SER A 87 6.68 -11.80 -16.18
N TYR A 88 6.41 -13.07 -15.89
CA TYR A 88 7.39 -14.11 -16.17
C TYR A 88 7.72 -14.00 -17.66
N SER A 89 9.00 -13.79 -17.96
CA SER A 89 9.59 -14.11 -19.24
C SER A 89 9.30 -15.59 -19.52
N ALA A 90 8.21 -15.84 -20.24
CA ALA A 90 7.88 -17.10 -20.87
C ALA A 90 8.12 -16.96 -22.37
#